data_AF-A0A7S1JP92-F1
#
_entry.id   AF-A0A7S1JP92-F1
#
_cell.length_a   1.000
_cell.length_b   1.000
_cell.length_c   1.000
_cell.angle_alpha   90.00
_cell.angle_beta   90.00
_cell.angle_gamma   90.00
#
_symmetry.space_group_name_H-M   'P 1'
#
loop_
_entity.id
_entity.type
_entity.pdbx_description
1 polymer ?
#
loop_
_entity_poly.entity_id
_entity_poly.type
_entity_poly.pdbx_seq_one_letter_code
_entity_poly.pdbx_strand_id
1 'polypeptide(L)'
;FLWLLVFFMHNFLCGLHLQHILRNIVQENKRSLREANWSVEEGFCHWVMEITGWIKKSATSFKRQTIEPPRESDEIEPLDEFALGHRDIILAKRSGYICSADLHWLAHQLRKERPPLQLCVNRRIMMGTFVTEGTVLAWVRVHPENDSSSSTSVASAGDMRGEQQLHRVTKMVDRALRLSREDHGSDSISFGVRELTGIAVRCMTSSASDPHAAVSTIDHISELFKDIVRNKLHHHFVRIGGRLYVAMRSWSFEELLALCMHSLRFYCQKDLFVMERSIDMLADLGFICIRAKNGHSNTSIGSPPPSAAEFGRRLDVIQTHLDQLAADARSRYAHKGSTERRVIEEALDRAQDLMREEDPRVVTRRSWSLA
;
A
#
# COMPACT_ATOMS: atom_id res chain seq x y z
N PHE A 1 -5.49 28.59 13.47
CA PHE A 1 -5.26 27.33 14.20
C PHE A 1 -6.54 26.51 14.33
N LEU A 2 -7.63 27.06 14.89
CA LEU A 2 -8.94 26.38 15.00
C LEU A 2 -9.54 25.94 13.65
N TRP A 3 -9.42 26.76 12.60
CA TRP A 3 -9.89 26.43 11.25
C TRP A 3 -9.06 25.34 10.55
N LEU A 4 -7.78 25.24 10.89
CA LEU A 4 -6.86 24.21 10.40
C LEU A 4 -7.16 22.87 11.10
N LEU A 5 -7.49 22.92 12.39
CA LEU A 5 -8.00 21.77 13.16
C LEU A 5 -9.36 21.29 12.63
N VAL A 6 -10.28 22.20 12.28
CA VAL A 6 -11.59 21.86 11.70
C VAL A 6 -11.45 21.28 10.29
N PHE A 7 -10.54 21.80 9.46
CA PHE A 7 -10.27 21.26 8.12
C PHE A 7 -9.58 19.89 8.18
N PHE A 8 -8.66 19.68 9.14
CA PHE A 8 -8.01 18.39 9.37
C PHE A 8 -8.99 17.37 9.96
N MET A 9 -9.81 17.78 10.93
CA MET A 9 -10.89 16.95 11.48
C MET A 9 -11.92 16.62 10.40
N HIS A 10 -12.31 17.54 9.52
CA HIS A 10 -13.27 17.26 8.46
C HIS A 10 -12.76 16.23 7.44
N ASN A 11 -11.47 16.29 7.06
CA ASN A 11 -10.87 15.29 6.17
C ASN A 11 -10.61 13.95 6.88
N PHE A 12 -10.21 13.98 8.16
CA PHE A 12 -10.02 12.78 8.99
C PHE A 12 -11.36 12.08 9.32
N LEU A 13 -12.43 12.85 9.56
CA LEU A 13 -13.79 12.38 9.84
C LEU A 13 -14.50 11.85 8.59
N CYS A 14 -14.16 12.33 7.40
CA CYS A 14 -14.72 11.86 6.12
C CYS A 14 -13.99 10.63 5.56
N GLY A 15 -12.74 10.38 5.97
CA GLY A 15 -11.87 9.36 5.39
C GLY A 15 -12.16 7.93 5.85
N LEU A 16 -12.24 7.67 7.16
CA LEU A 16 -12.29 6.29 7.67
C LEU A 16 -13.11 6.18 8.97
N HIS A 17 -13.97 5.18 9.03
CA HIS A 17 -14.44 4.53 10.26
C HIS A 17 -15.31 5.28 11.29
N LEU A 18 -15.89 6.45 10.98
CA LEU A 18 -16.70 7.19 11.97
C LEU A 18 -17.97 6.44 12.45
N GLN A 19 -18.66 5.71 11.56
CA GLN A 19 -19.91 5.03 11.93
C GLN A 19 -19.71 3.86 12.92
N HIS A 20 -18.55 3.21 12.89
CA HIS A 20 -18.24 2.09 13.77
C HIS A 20 -17.69 2.57 15.11
N ILE A 21 -16.80 3.58 15.09
CA ILE A 21 -16.24 4.17 16.30
C ILE A 21 -17.33 4.91 17.09
N LEU A 22 -18.19 5.70 16.45
CA LEU A 22 -19.32 6.34 17.15
C LEU A 22 -20.32 5.33 17.69
N ARG A 23 -20.59 4.21 16.98
CA ARG A 23 -21.45 3.15 17.50
C ARG A 23 -20.83 2.45 18.71
N ASN A 24 -19.52 2.20 18.70
CA ASN A 24 -18.84 1.57 19.82
C ASN A 24 -18.74 2.51 21.02
N ILE A 25 -18.39 3.80 20.82
CA ILE A 25 -18.37 4.81 21.89
C ILE A 25 -19.76 4.99 22.52
N VAL A 26 -20.84 5.01 21.71
CA VAL A 26 -22.22 5.12 22.20
C VAL A 26 -22.70 3.85 22.90
N GLN A 27 -22.22 2.67 22.50
CA GLN A 27 -22.55 1.40 23.15
C GLN A 27 -21.75 1.19 24.45
N GLU A 28 -20.45 1.50 24.45
CA GLU A 28 -19.57 1.39 25.62
C GLU A 28 -19.93 2.40 26.70
N ASN A 29 -20.31 3.63 26.32
CA ASN A 29 -20.67 4.68 27.29
C ASN A 29 -22.18 4.76 27.57
N LYS A 30 -22.99 3.79 27.13
CA LYS A 30 -24.46 3.82 27.25
C LYS A 30 -24.96 3.75 28.70
N ARG A 31 -24.13 3.29 29.64
CA ARG A 31 -24.39 3.34 31.09
C ARG A 31 -23.89 4.64 31.70
N SER A 32 -22.66 5.06 31.40
CA SER A 32 -22.09 6.33 31.86
C SER A 32 -22.90 7.55 31.41
N LEU A 33 -23.47 7.53 30.20
CA LEU A 33 -24.35 8.57 29.65
C LEU A 33 -25.76 8.57 30.26
N ARG A 34 -26.19 7.48 30.90
CA ARG A 34 -27.47 7.44 31.65
C ARG A 34 -27.29 7.86 33.12
N GLU A 35 -26.13 7.57 33.69
CA GLU A 35 -25.79 7.93 35.07
C GLU A 35 -25.32 9.39 35.19
N ALA A 36 -24.69 9.91 34.14
CA ALA A 36 -24.39 11.32 34.00
C ALA A 36 -25.68 12.07 33.62
N ASN A 37 -26.40 12.56 34.63
CA ASN A 37 -27.62 13.35 34.51
C ASN A 37 -27.34 14.75 33.90
N TRP A 38 -26.88 14.79 32.64
CA TRP A 38 -26.51 16.00 31.92
C TRP A 38 -27.75 16.59 31.26
N SER A 39 -28.63 17.17 32.09
CA SER A 39 -29.84 17.87 31.67
C SER A 39 -29.63 19.38 31.51
N VAL A 40 -28.40 19.86 31.28
CA VAL A 40 -28.12 21.29 31.07
C VAL A 40 -27.09 21.48 29.97
N GLU A 41 -27.55 21.39 28.72
CA GLU A 41 -27.07 22.20 27.58
C GLU A 41 -27.90 21.81 26.34
N GLU A 42 -29.03 22.51 26.15
CA GLU A 42 -29.94 22.31 25.00
C GLU A 42 -29.23 22.41 23.63
N GLY A 43 -28.07 23.08 23.57
CA GLY A 43 -27.25 23.21 22.37
C GLY A 43 -26.59 21.90 21.90
N PHE A 44 -26.18 21.02 22.80
CA PHE A 44 -25.49 19.78 22.42
C PHE A 44 -26.46 18.74 21.87
N CYS A 45 -27.64 18.61 22.48
CA CYS A 45 -28.71 17.74 21.96
C CYS A 45 -29.23 18.23 20.60
N HIS A 46 -29.35 19.54 20.38
CA HIS A 46 -29.71 20.10 19.07
C HIS A 46 -28.63 19.80 18.01
N TRP A 47 -27.36 20.01 18.34
CA TRP A 47 -26.24 19.74 17.44
C TRP A 47 -26.10 18.24 17.08
N VAL A 48 -26.29 17.34 18.05
CA VAL A 48 -26.32 15.89 17.81
C VAL A 48 -27.54 15.48 16.96
N MET A 49 -28.70 16.10 17.17
CA MET A 49 -29.90 15.87 16.36
C MET A 49 -29.75 16.40 14.92
N GLU A 50 -29.12 17.55 14.73
CA GLU A 50 -28.80 18.08 13.39
C GLU A 50 -27.78 17.21 12.66
N ILE A 51 -26.72 16.77 13.36
CA ILE A 51 -25.71 15.87 12.78
C ILE A 51 -26.32 14.52 12.44
N THR A 52 -27.14 13.95 13.32
CA THR A 52 -27.81 12.68 13.02
C THR A 52 -28.82 12.82 11.88
N GLY A 53 -29.53 13.95 11.80
CA GLY A 53 -30.41 14.28 10.68
C GLY A 53 -29.67 14.48 9.36
N TRP A 54 -28.52 15.17 9.38
CA TRP A 54 -27.64 15.36 8.24
C TRP A 54 -26.99 14.04 7.79
N ILE A 55 -26.54 13.20 8.74
CA ILE A 55 -26.06 11.84 8.46
C ILE A 55 -27.17 10.98 7.89
N LYS A 56 -28.42 11.09 8.37
CA LYS A 56 -29.56 10.31 7.85
C LYS A 56 -29.90 10.74 6.42
N LYS A 57 -29.94 12.06 6.14
CA LYS A 57 -30.15 12.61 4.79
C LYS A 57 -28.99 12.25 3.84
N SER A 58 -27.75 12.36 4.31
CA SER A 58 -26.56 11.93 3.56
C SER A 58 -26.55 10.42 3.34
N ALA A 59 -26.95 9.60 4.30
CA ALA A 59 -27.05 8.14 4.17
C ALA A 59 -28.18 7.69 3.25
N THR A 60 -29.29 8.44 3.15
CA THR A 60 -30.34 8.15 2.16
C THR A 60 -29.98 8.59 0.74
N SER A 61 -29.14 9.62 0.60
CA SER A 61 -28.59 10.09 -0.69
C SER A 61 -27.41 9.22 -1.16
N PHE A 62 -26.58 8.76 -0.23
CA PHE A 62 -25.58 7.72 -0.44
C PHE A 62 -26.25 6.34 -0.29
N LYS A 63 -27.01 5.92 -1.32
CA LYS A 63 -27.10 4.49 -1.62
C LYS A 63 -25.69 4.01 -1.95
N ARG A 64 -24.89 3.76 -0.92
CA ARG A 64 -23.60 3.09 -0.96
C ARG A 64 -23.92 1.67 -1.44
N GLN A 65 -24.04 1.50 -2.75
CA GLN A 65 -24.06 0.17 -3.34
C GLN A 65 -22.73 -0.45 -2.92
N THR A 66 -22.86 -1.50 -2.12
CA THR A 66 -21.79 -2.16 -1.38
C THR A 66 -20.66 -2.47 -2.35
N ILE A 67 -19.51 -1.85 -2.14
CA ILE A 67 -18.28 -2.21 -2.84
C ILE A 67 -17.96 -3.63 -2.37
N GLU A 68 -17.85 -4.55 -3.33
CA GLU A 68 -17.46 -5.92 -3.01
C GLU A 68 -15.97 -5.91 -2.63
N PRO A 69 -15.57 -6.59 -1.55
CA PRO A 69 -14.16 -6.80 -1.25
C PRO A 69 -13.47 -7.53 -2.42
N PRO A 70 -12.15 -7.37 -2.60
CA PRO A 70 -11.39 -8.11 -3.60
C PRO A 70 -11.64 -9.61 -3.47
N ARG A 71 -11.88 -10.30 -4.59
CA ARG A 71 -12.01 -11.76 -4.62
C ARG A 71 -10.61 -12.39 -4.60
N GLU A 72 -10.45 -13.58 -4.03
CA GLU A 72 -9.16 -14.29 -4.07
C GLU A 72 -8.68 -14.56 -5.51
N SER A 73 -9.61 -14.75 -6.44
CA SER A 73 -9.32 -14.88 -7.87
C SER A 73 -8.71 -13.63 -8.50
N ASP A 74 -9.01 -12.44 -7.96
CA ASP A 74 -8.54 -11.16 -8.51
C ASP A 74 -7.01 -11.00 -8.36
N GLU A 75 -6.39 -11.72 -7.42
CA GLU A 75 -4.93 -11.73 -7.23
C GLU A 75 -4.20 -12.73 -8.14
N ILE A 76 -4.94 -13.65 -8.77
CA ILE A 76 -4.40 -14.73 -9.61
C ILE A 76 -4.64 -14.43 -11.10
N GLU A 77 -5.75 -13.79 -11.44
CA GLU A 77 -6.03 -13.36 -12.81
C GLU A 77 -5.09 -12.22 -13.25
N PRO A 78 -4.43 -12.32 -14.42
CA PRO A 78 -3.55 -11.28 -14.89
C PRO A 78 -4.33 -9.98 -15.15
N LEU A 79 -3.97 -8.92 -14.43
CA LEU A 79 -4.45 -7.55 -14.65
C LEU A 79 -4.31 -7.10 -16.13
N ASP A 80 -3.39 -7.69 -16.90
CA ASP A 80 -2.86 -7.11 -18.14
C ASP A 80 -3.42 -7.64 -19.47
N GLU A 81 -4.35 -8.59 -19.50
CA GLU A 81 -4.73 -9.23 -20.77
C GLU A 81 -6.12 -8.85 -21.27
N PHE A 82 -6.34 -7.55 -21.51
CA PHE A 82 -7.23 -7.23 -22.64
C PHE A 82 -6.50 -7.60 -23.92
N ALA A 83 -7.02 -8.55 -24.69
CA ALA A 83 -6.49 -8.91 -26.01
C ALA A 83 -6.33 -7.64 -26.87
N LEU A 84 -5.18 -7.53 -27.57
CA LEU A 84 -4.74 -6.31 -28.28
C LEU A 84 -5.79 -5.73 -29.25
N GLY A 85 -6.66 -6.57 -29.84
CA GLY A 85 -7.71 -6.15 -30.78
C GLY A 85 -8.97 -5.55 -30.15
N HIS A 86 -9.11 -5.57 -28.82
CA HIS A 86 -10.38 -5.24 -28.13
C HIS A 86 -10.21 -4.15 -27.08
N ARG A 87 -9.19 -3.30 -27.21
CA ARG A 87 -8.88 -2.26 -26.23
C ARG A 87 -8.45 -0.97 -26.90
N ASP A 88 -8.86 0.13 -26.28
CA ASP A 88 -8.38 1.47 -26.59
C ASP A 88 -7.41 1.93 -25.51
N ILE A 89 -6.51 2.82 -25.91
CA ILE A 89 -5.42 3.30 -25.09
C ILE A 89 -5.77 4.67 -24.52
N ILE A 90 -5.52 4.86 -23.23
CA ILE A 90 -5.61 6.16 -22.57
C ILE A 90 -4.20 6.63 -22.26
N LEU A 91 -3.81 7.76 -22.84
CA LEU A 91 -2.49 8.35 -22.66
C LEU A 91 -2.50 9.44 -21.58
N ALA A 92 -1.37 9.61 -20.91
CA ALA A 92 -1.14 10.71 -19.99
C ALA A 92 -1.09 12.03 -20.75
N LYS A 93 -1.91 13.00 -20.33
CA LYS A 93 -1.94 14.35 -20.94
C LYS A 93 -0.82 15.28 -20.45
N ARG A 94 -0.17 14.91 -19.36
CA ARG A 94 0.88 15.69 -18.71
C ARG A 94 1.77 14.79 -17.88
N SER A 95 3.00 15.23 -17.68
CA SER A 95 3.97 14.57 -16.82
C SER A 95 3.70 14.86 -15.33
N GLY A 96 3.90 13.87 -14.46
CA GLY A 96 3.76 14.04 -13.01
C GLY A 96 3.69 12.72 -12.24
N TYR A 97 3.72 12.81 -10.91
CA TYR A 97 3.46 11.71 -9.97
C TYR A 97 1.96 11.47 -9.80
N ILE A 98 1.54 10.21 -9.77
CA ILE A 98 0.15 9.85 -9.41
C ILE A 98 0.01 9.89 -7.89
N CYS A 99 -0.59 10.96 -7.39
CA CYS A 99 -0.68 11.21 -5.95
C CYS A 99 -2.00 10.73 -5.32
N SER A 100 -3.08 10.63 -6.10
CA SER A 100 -4.35 10.04 -5.65
C SER A 100 -5.13 9.43 -6.81
N ALA A 101 -5.98 8.45 -6.50
CA ALA A 101 -6.82 7.76 -7.47
C ALA A 101 -8.25 7.57 -6.93
N ASP A 102 -9.24 8.28 -7.50
CA ASP A 102 -10.66 8.08 -7.18
C ASP A 102 -11.27 6.99 -8.09
N LEU A 103 -10.85 5.74 -7.84
CA LEU A 103 -11.23 4.58 -8.63
C LEU A 103 -12.73 4.25 -8.51
N HIS A 104 -13.34 4.60 -7.37
CA HIS A 104 -14.78 4.40 -7.12
C HIS A 104 -15.64 5.33 -7.98
N TRP A 105 -15.30 6.62 -8.02
CA TRP A 105 -15.97 7.56 -8.89
C TRP A 105 -15.78 7.16 -10.36
N LEU A 106 -14.57 6.76 -10.74
CA LEU A 106 -14.27 6.32 -12.11
C LEU A 106 -15.15 5.12 -12.52
N ALA A 107 -15.22 4.08 -11.69
CA ALA A 107 -16.07 2.92 -11.93
C ALA A 107 -17.56 3.31 -12.11
N HIS A 108 -18.05 4.23 -11.28
CA HIS A 108 -19.42 4.73 -11.40
C HIS A 108 -19.67 5.48 -12.72
N GLN A 109 -18.69 6.19 -13.26
CA GLN A 109 -18.81 6.84 -14.57
C GLN A 109 -18.76 5.83 -15.71
N LEU A 110 -17.80 4.89 -15.68
CA LEU A 110 -17.66 3.85 -16.70
C LEU A 110 -18.92 2.97 -16.82
N ARG A 111 -19.61 2.71 -15.71
CA ARG A 111 -20.92 2.03 -15.70
C ARG A 111 -22.01 2.80 -16.44
N LYS A 112 -21.99 4.13 -16.43
CA LYS A 112 -23.03 4.98 -17.03
C LYS A 112 -22.86 5.16 -18.54
N GLU A 113 -21.67 4.86 -19.07
CA GLU A 113 -21.44 4.87 -20.52
C GLU A 113 -22.32 3.83 -21.24
N ARG A 114 -22.58 4.07 -22.53
CA ARG A 114 -23.43 3.21 -23.36
C ARG A 114 -22.72 2.83 -24.68
N PRO A 115 -22.15 1.61 -24.78
CA PRO A 115 -22.17 0.53 -23.78
C PRO A 115 -21.27 0.82 -22.55
N PRO A 116 -21.52 0.17 -21.39
CA PRO A 116 -20.66 0.25 -20.22
C PRO A 116 -19.23 -0.20 -20.54
N LEU A 117 -18.27 0.44 -19.89
CA LEU A 117 -16.85 0.21 -20.15
C LEU A 117 -16.15 -0.42 -18.95
N GLN A 118 -15.08 -1.15 -19.21
CA GLN A 118 -14.14 -1.65 -18.22
C GLN A 118 -12.77 -1.04 -18.48
N LEU A 119 -12.08 -0.64 -17.41
CA LEU A 119 -10.76 -0.02 -17.46
C LEU A 119 -9.77 -0.80 -16.61
N CYS A 120 -8.58 -1.03 -17.15
CA CYS A 120 -7.43 -1.51 -16.39
C CYS A 120 -6.28 -0.51 -16.49
N VAL A 121 -5.79 -0.06 -15.35
CA VAL A 121 -4.59 0.77 -15.28
C VAL A 121 -3.38 -0.09 -15.65
N ASN A 122 -2.43 0.51 -16.36
CA ASN A 122 -1.19 -0.15 -16.75
C ASN A 122 -0.48 -0.72 -15.53
N ARG A 123 -0.04 -1.98 -15.55
CA ARG A 123 0.61 -2.64 -14.41
C ARG A 123 1.88 -1.94 -13.90
N ARG A 124 2.54 -1.16 -14.77
CA ARG A 124 3.70 -0.33 -14.38
C ARG A 124 3.31 0.96 -13.64
N ILE A 125 2.03 1.29 -13.64
CA ILE A 125 1.48 2.53 -13.11
C ILE A 125 0.74 2.23 -11.82
N MET A 126 1.29 2.74 -10.73
CA MET A 126 0.78 2.60 -9.38
C MET A 126 0.74 3.97 -8.71
N MET A 127 0.17 4.00 -7.52
CA MET A 127 0.29 5.16 -6.63
C MET A 127 1.77 5.50 -6.41
N GLY A 128 2.12 6.78 -6.53
CA GLY A 128 3.49 7.29 -6.40
C GLY A 128 4.38 7.09 -7.64
N THR A 129 3.88 6.52 -8.74
CA THR A 129 4.62 6.40 -10.00
C THR A 129 4.67 7.76 -10.73
N PHE A 130 5.85 8.15 -11.20
CA PHE A 130 6.00 9.27 -12.14
C PHE A 130 5.70 8.79 -13.56
N VAL A 131 4.80 9.49 -14.24
CA VAL A 131 4.49 9.25 -15.65
C VAL A 131 4.88 10.47 -16.48
N THR A 132 5.31 10.24 -17.71
CA THR A 132 5.54 11.32 -18.68
C THR A 132 4.33 11.48 -19.58
N GLU A 133 4.11 12.68 -20.09
CA GLU A 133 3.14 12.93 -21.16
C GLU A 133 3.31 11.92 -22.30
N GLY A 134 2.19 11.42 -22.82
CA GLY A 134 2.16 10.36 -23.83
C GLY A 134 2.35 8.93 -23.31
N THR A 135 2.61 8.74 -22.00
CA THR A 135 2.67 7.39 -21.40
C THR A 135 1.30 6.73 -21.40
N VAL A 136 1.24 5.42 -21.70
CA VAL A 136 0.01 4.62 -21.59
C VAL A 136 -0.39 4.48 -20.13
N LEU A 137 -1.45 5.20 -19.73
CA LEU A 137 -2.02 5.16 -18.38
C LEU A 137 -2.85 3.91 -18.14
N ALA A 138 -3.73 3.59 -19.09
CA ALA A 138 -4.71 2.55 -18.93
C ALA A 138 -5.17 2.03 -20.29
N TRP A 139 -5.75 0.83 -20.26
CA TRP A 139 -6.51 0.25 -21.35
C TRP A 139 -7.99 0.29 -21.00
N VAL A 140 -8.84 0.58 -21.98
CA VAL A 140 -10.29 0.56 -21.84
C VAL A 140 -10.91 -0.36 -22.88
N ARG A 141 -11.96 -1.09 -22.50
CA ARG A 141 -12.75 -1.92 -23.41
C ARG A 141 -14.24 -1.81 -23.09
N VAL A 142 -15.08 -2.27 -24.01
CA VAL A 142 -16.49 -2.54 -23.71
C VAL A 142 -16.58 -3.67 -22.67
N HIS A 143 -17.49 -3.54 -21.71
CA HIS A 143 -17.64 -4.52 -20.64
C HIS A 143 -18.10 -5.89 -21.20
N PRO A 144 -17.44 -7.01 -20.84
CA PRO A 144 -17.62 -8.31 -21.50
C PRO A 144 -19.03 -8.90 -21.36
N GLU A 145 -19.74 -8.65 -20.26
CA GLU A 145 -21.11 -9.16 -20.05
C GLU A 145 -22.19 -8.58 -20.98
N ASN A 146 -21.85 -7.62 -21.85
CA ASN A 146 -22.76 -7.11 -22.87
C ASN A 146 -22.45 -7.62 -24.28
N ASP A 147 -21.40 -8.45 -24.46
CA ASP A 147 -21.05 -9.09 -25.73
C ASP A 147 -21.72 -10.47 -25.83
N SER A 148 -22.93 -10.53 -26.41
CA SER A 148 -23.50 -11.79 -26.90
C SER A 148 -22.84 -12.26 -28.21
N SER A 149 -21.95 -11.46 -28.79
CA SER A 149 -21.16 -11.77 -29.97
C SER A 149 -20.10 -10.67 -30.15
N SER A 150 -18.82 -11.05 -30.10
CA SER A 150 -17.61 -10.28 -30.43
C SER A 150 -17.26 -9.02 -29.62
N SER A 151 -16.25 -9.13 -28.75
CA SER A 151 -14.90 -8.64 -29.08
C SER A 151 -14.83 -7.33 -29.89
N THR A 152 -15.30 -6.21 -29.34
CA THR A 152 -15.26 -4.92 -30.06
C THR A 152 -14.49 -3.85 -29.25
N SER A 153 -13.49 -3.22 -29.88
CA SER A 153 -12.86 -1.99 -29.36
C SER A 153 -13.88 -0.85 -29.28
N VAL A 154 -13.71 0.09 -28.34
CA VAL A 154 -14.55 1.30 -28.23
C VAL A 154 -14.45 2.15 -29.50
N ALA A 155 -13.29 2.12 -30.19
CA ALA A 155 -13.05 2.84 -31.43
C ALA A 155 -13.02 1.92 -32.68
N SER A 156 -13.93 0.95 -32.80
CA SER A 156 -14.06 0.23 -34.08
C SER A 156 -14.33 1.22 -35.22
N ALA A 157 -13.46 1.16 -36.24
CA ALA A 157 -13.08 2.28 -37.09
C ALA A 157 -14.24 3.02 -37.79
N GLY A 158 -14.34 4.34 -37.54
CA GLY A 158 -15.20 5.26 -38.29
C GLY A 158 -16.48 5.72 -37.59
N ASP A 159 -16.79 5.22 -36.39
CA ASP A 159 -17.94 5.69 -35.62
C ASP A 159 -17.58 6.93 -34.81
N MET A 160 -18.05 8.13 -35.22
CA MET A 160 -17.89 9.39 -34.47
C MET A 160 -18.31 9.24 -32.99
N ARG A 161 -19.23 8.31 -32.71
CA ARG A 161 -19.68 8.00 -31.36
C ARG A 161 -18.59 7.35 -30.50
N GLY A 162 -17.76 6.48 -31.08
CA GLY A 162 -16.64 5.82 -30.40
C GLY A 162 -15.54 6.79 -30.02
N GLU A 163 -15.16 7.69 -30.93
CA GLU A 163 -14.16 8.75 -30.64
C GLU A 163 -14.63 9.70 -29.54
N GLN A 164 -15.91 10.11 -29.58
CA GLN A 164 -16.50 10.94 -28.53
C GLN A 164 -16.54 10.21 -27.18
N GLN A 165 -16.82 8.92 -27.18
CA GLN A 165 -16.81 8.09 -25.97
C GLN A 165 -15.40 7.99 -25.39
N LEU A 166 -14.38 7.70 -26.22
CA LEU A 166 -12.99 7.63 -25.79
C LEU A 166 -12.49 8.96 -25.23
N HIS A 167 -12.87 10.10 -25.84
CA HIS A 167 -12.54 11.42 -25.31
C HIS A 167 -13.17 11.68 -23.94
N ARG A 168 -14.44 11.30 -23.74
CA ARG A 168 -15.10 11.40 -22.43
C ARG A 168 -14.40 10.57 -21.38
N VAL A 169 -14.08 9.32 -21.69
CA VAL A 169 -13.37 8.42 -20.77
C VAL A 169 -11.99 8.95 -20.44
N THR A 170 -11.27 9.47 -21.43
CA THR A 170 -9.95 10.09 -21.22
C THR A 170 -10.05 11.25 -20.22
N LYS A 171 -11.09 12.10 -20.31
CA LYS A 171 -11.35 13.16 -19.32
C LYS A 171 -11.71 12.60 -17.94
N MET A 172 -12.41 11.47 -17.87
CA MET A 172 -12.72 10.81 -16.59
C MET A 172 -11.45 10.28 -15.94
N VAL A 173 -10.57 9.61 -16.68
CA VAL A 173 -9.31 9.08 -16.14
C VAL A 173 -8.40 10.19 -15.64
N ASP A 174 -8.23 11.27 -16.42
CA ASP A 174 -7.43 12.43 -16.03
C ASP A 174 -7.95 13.11 -14.76
N ARG A 175 -9.27 13.08 -14.53
CA ARG A 175 -9.88 13.56 -13.29
C ARG A 175 -9.71 12.59 -12.12
N ALA A 176 -9.79 11.29 -12.38
CA ALA A 176 -9.72 10.27 -11.33
C ALA A 176 -8.29 10.07 -10.83
N LEU A 177 -7.31 10.08 -11.74
CA LEU A 177 -5.88 9.94 -11.45
C LEU A 177 -5.25 11.33 -11.33
N ARG A 178 -5.09 11.82 -10.10
CA ARG A 178 -4.52 13.16 -9.89
C ARG A 178 -3.01 13.11 -10.00
N LEU A 179 -2.51 13.81 -11.02
CA LEU A 179 -1.10 14.04 -11.26
C LEU A 179 -0.63 15.32 -10.55
N SER A 180 0.50 15.25 -9.86
CA SER A 180 1.23 16.40 -9.32
C SER A 180 2.66 16.45 -9.86
N ARG A 181 3.25 17.65 -9.91
CA ARG A 181 4.67 17.82 -10.29
C ARG A 181 5.61 17.30 -9.20
N GLU A 182 5.18 17.38 -7.96
CA GLU A 182 5.90 16.91 -6.78
C GLU A 182 5.18 15.71 -6.17
N ASP A 183 5.95 14.77 -5.63
CA ASP A 183 5.39 13.64 -4.91
C ASP A 183 5.05 14.10 -3.48
N HIS A 184 3.78 14.42 -3.24
CA HIS A 184 3.32 14.88 -1.91
C HIS A 184 3.00 13.73 -0.95
N GLY A 185 3.16 12.47 -1.38
CA GLY A 185 3.47 11.36 -0.48
C GLY A 185 2.47 10.91 0.59
N SER A 186 1.35 11.60 0.81
CA SER A 186 0.46 11.31 1.94
C SER A 186 -0.23 9.95 1.85
N ASP A 187 -0.47 9.47 0.62
CA ASP A 187 -1.33 8.32 0.36
C ASP A 187 -0.56 7.12 -0.23
N SER A 188 0.77 7.24 -0.44
CA SER A 188 1.58 6.19 -1.07
C SER A 188 2.64 5.62 -0.14
N ILE A 189 2.50 4.34 0.21
CA ILE A 189 3.49 3.60 1.02
C ILE A 189 4.88 3.64 0.38
N SER A 190 4.95 3.59 -0.96
CA SER A 190 6.22 3.64 -1.69
C SER A 190 6.96 4.97 -1.54
N PHE A 191 6.26 6.08 -1.27
CA PHE A 191 6.90 7.35 -0.98
C PHE A 191 7.60 7.30 0.38
N GLY A 192 6.92 6.80 1.42
CA GLY A 192 7.51 6.64 2.75
C GLY A 192 8.77 5.76 2.72
N VAL A 193 8.72 4.62 2.00
CA VAL A 193 9.89 3.75 1.81
C VAL A 193 11.02 4.50 1.09
N ARG A 194 10.73 5.21 -0.01
CA ARG A 194 11.73 5.99 -0.78
C ARG A 194 12.38 7.08 0.06
N GLU A 195 11.61 7.85 0.81
CA GLU A 195 12.12 8.97 1.61
C GLU A 195 13.02 8.48 2.74
N LEU A 196 12.59 7.48 3.51
CA LEU A 196 13.40 6.92 4.58
C LEU A 196 14.68 6.29 4.03
N THR A 197 14.58 5.52 2.94
CA THR A 197 15.76 4.96 2.27
C THR A 197 16.70 6.07 1.79
N GLY A 198 16.16 7.14 1.23
CA GLY A 198 16.93 8.31 0.79
C GLY A 198 17.65 9.02 1.93
N ILE A 199 17.04 9.13 3.11
CA ILE A 199 17.69 9.66 4.32
C ILE A 199 18.87 8.77 4.71
N ALA A 200 18.68 7.45 4.82
CA ALA A 200 19.75 6.52 5.18
C ALA A 200 20.92 6.57 4.18
N VAL A 201 20.62 6.60 2.88
CA VAL A 201 21.64 6.75 1.83
C VAL A 201 22.39 8.07 1.97
N ARG A 202 21.69 9.20 2.18
CA ARG A 202 22.34 10.51 2.36
C ARG A 202 23.26 10.55 3.58
N CYS A 203 22.87 9.90 4.68
CA CYS A 203 23.74 9.76 5.86
C CYS A 203 25.07 9.08 5.49
N MET A 204 25.05 8.08 4.59
CA MET A 204 26.24 7.34 4.17
C MET A 204 27.04 7.96 3.01
N THR A 205 26.40 8.77 2.16
CA THR A 205 27.07 9.38 1.00
C THR A 205 27.50 10.83 1.25
N SER A 206 27.19 11.40 2.41
CA SER A 206 27.65 12.73 2.79
C SER A 206 29.17 12.78 3.01
N SER A 207 29.76 13.99 2.98
CA SER A 207 31.20 14.18 3.17
C SER A 207 31.69 13.76 4.56
N ALA A 208 30.84 13.88 5.58
CA ALA A 208 31.16 13.48 6.95
C ALA A 208 30.86 11.99 7.21
N SER A 209 29.87 11.40 6.52
CA SER A 209 29.27 10.10 6.80
C SER A 209 28.79 9.94 8.25
N ASP A 210 27.51 9.61 8.45
CA ASP A 210 26.95 9.35 9.78
C ASP A 210 26.27 7.97 9.83
N PRO A 211 27.03 6.91 10.15
CA PRO A 211 26.50 5.55 10.25
C PRO A 211 25.43 5.40 11.33
N HIS A 212 25.51 6.17 12.43
CA HIS A 212 24.53 6.09 13.50
C HIS A 212 23.17 6.67 13.07
N ALA A 213 23.17 7.80 12.35
CA ALA A 213 21.95 8.34 11.76
C ALA A 213 21.37 7.40 10.69
N ALA A 214 22.22 6.73 9.90
CA ALA A 214 21.77 5.73 8.94
C ALA A 214 21.11 4.52 9.63
N VAL A 215 21.72 3.98 10.70
CA VAL A 215 21.15 2.90 11.52
C VAL A 215 19.81 3.29 12.13
N SER A 216 19.72 4.49 12.73
CA SER A 216 18.46 5.01 13.29
C SER A 216 17.37 5.14 12.21
N THR A 217 17.75 5.54 11.00
CA THR A 217 16.81 5.57 9.87
C THR A 217 16.38 4.16 9.45
N ILE A 218 17.28 3.18 9.48
CA ILE A 218 16.94 1.77 9.21
C ILE A 218 15.99 1.22 10.27
N ASP A 219 16.07 1.65 11.53
CA ASP A 219 15.08 1.28 12.54
C ASP A 219 13.66 1.78 12.18
N HIS A 220 13.54 3.00 11.67
CA HIS A 220 12.26 3.51 11.17
C HIS A 220 11.77 2.77 9.91
N ILE A 221 12.68 2.40 9.02
CA ILE A 221 12.37 1.53 7.87
C ILE A 221 11.86 0.17 8.37
N SER A 222 12.52 -0.41 9.38
CA SER A 222 12.14 -1.68 9.98
C SER A 222 10.71 -1.63 10.52
N GLU A 223 10.35 -0.60 11.29
CA GLU A 223 8.97 -0.43 11.79
C GLU A 223 7.95 -0.32 10.65
N LEU A 224 8.24 0.48 9.61
CA LEU A 224 7.37 0.58 8.43
C LEU A 224 7.19 -0.80 7.75
N PHE A 225 8.28 -1.56 7.58
CA PHE A 225 8.20 -2.89 6.98
C PHE A 225 7.51 -3.92 7.86
N LYS A 226 7.60 -3.81 9.19
CA LYS A 226 6.82 -4.68 10.11
C LYS A 226 5.32 -4.49 9.87
N ASP A 227 4.88 -3.25 9.66
CA ASP A 227 3.49 -2.96 9.31
C ASP A 227 3.14 -3.46 7.90
N ILE A 228 4.01 -3.26 6.91
CA ILE A 228 3.82 -3.81 5.56
C ILE A 228 3.72 -5.34 5.59
N VAL A 229 4.57 -6.03 6.37
CA VAL A 229 4.56 -7.49 6.51
C VAL A 229 3.28 -7.98 7.17
N ARG A 230 2.75 -7.28 8.17
CA ARG A 230 1.53 -7.69 8.88
C ARG A 230 0.25 -7.42 8.10
N ASN A 231 0.29 -6.49 7.15
CA ASN A 231 -0.89 -6.06 6.41
C ASN A 231 -0.89 -6.62 4.97
N LYS A 232 -2.09 -6.94 4.49
CA LYS A 232 -2.28 -7.36 3.12
C LYS A 232 -2.26 -6.13 2.19
N LEU A 233 -1.37 -6.13 1.20
CA LEU A 233 -1.26 -5.08 0.20
C LEU A 233 -2.20 -5.42 -0.95
N HIS A 234 -3.42 -4.92 -0.89
CA HIS A 234 -4.44 -5.24 -1.89
C HIS A 234 -4.27 -4.41 -3.15
N HIS A 235 -4.34 -5.07 -4.31
CA HIS A 235 -4.67 -4.41 -5.57
C HIS A 235 -6.06 -3.79 -5.46
N HIS A 236 -6.29 -2.71 -6.20
CA HIS A 236 -7.55 -2.00 -6.19
C HIS A 236 -8.47 -2.52 -7.30
N PHE A 237 -9.49 -3.28 -6.90
CA PHE A 237 -10.57 -3.74 -7.78
C PHE A 237 -11.86 -3.08 -7.38
N VAL A 238 -12.52 -2.39 -8.33
CA VAL A 238 -13.81 -1.75 -8.07
C VAL A 238 -14.90 -2.49 -8.84
N ARG A 239 -15.72 -3.22 -8.09
CA ARG A 239 -16.89 -3.94 -8.60
C ARG A 239 -18.19 -3.21 -8.24
N ILE A 240 -19.14 -3.18 -9.18
CA ILE A 240 -20.47 -2.61 -8.94
C ILE A 240 -21.52 -3.63 -9.40
N GLY A 241 -22.20 -4.27 -8.44
CA GLY A 241 -23.17 -5.33 -8.72
C GLY A 241 -22.53 -6.56 -9.36
N GLY A 242 -21.46 -7.09 -8.76
CA GLY A 242 -20.70 -8.24 -9.27
C GLY A 242 -19.71 -7.94 -10.40
N ARG A 243 -19.95 -6.88 -11.17
CA ARG A 243 -19.20 -6.51 -12.38
C ARG A 243 -17.95 -5.69 -12.10
N LEU A 244 -16.81 -6.09 -12.64
CA LEU A 244 -15.53 -5.36 -12.49
C LEU A 244 -15.45 -4.20 -13.49
N TYR A 245 -15.29 -2.99 -12.98
CA TYR A 245 -15.20 -1.78 -13.81
C TYR A 245 -13.80 -1.19 -13.86
N VAL A 246 -13.07 -1.20 -12.74
CA VAL A 246 -11.73 -0.62 -12.63
C VAL A 246 -10.83 -1.59 -11.92
N ALA A 247 -9.64 -1.83 -12.50
CA ALA A 247 -8.55 -2.55 -11.85
C ALA A 247 -7.28 -1.69 -11.88
N MET A 248 -6.62 -1.58 -10.73
CA MET A 248 -5.34 -0.90 -10.58
C MET A 248 -4.47 -1.70 -9.62
N ARG A 249 -3.24 -1.98 -10.04
CA ARG A 249 -2.25 -2.68 -9.22
C ARG A 249 -1.79 -1.79 -8.06
N SER A 250 -1.44 -2.45 -6.96
CA SER A 250 -0.73 -1.87 -5.82
C SER A 250 0.65 -2.48 -5.69
N TRP A 251 1.55 -1.77 -5.02
CA TRP A 251 2.89 -2.23 -4.70
C TRP A 251 2.87 -3.58 -3.97
N SER A 252 3.73 -4.52 -4.38
CA SER A 252 3.95 -5.75 -3.62
C SER A 252 4.97 -5.53 -2.50
N PHE A 253 5.00 -6.44 -1.52
CA PHE A 253 6.03 -6.45 -0.48
C PHE A 253 7.43 -6.55 -1.09
N GLU A 254 7.60 -7.44 -2.08
CA GLU A 254 8.85 -7.63 -2.81
C GLU A 254 9.33 -6.35 -3.49
N GLU A 255 8.45 -5.63 -4.19
CA GLU A 255 8.81 -4.38 -4.86
C GLU A 255 9.23 -3.29 -3.86
N LEU A 256 8.52 -3.18 -2.73
CA LEU A 256 8.85 -2.22 -1.68
C LEU A 256 10.18 -2.57 -1.03
N LEU A 257 10.38 -3.84 -0.67
CA LEU A 257 11.62 -4.29 -0.02
C LEU A 257 12.82 -4.14 -0.96
N ALA A 258 12.66 -4.47 -2.25
CA ALA A 258 13.69 -4.26 -3.26
C ALA A 258 14.04 -2.78 -3.42
N LEU A 259 13.05 -1.87 -3.42
CA LEU A 259 13.28 -0.42 -3.51
C LEU A 259 14.18 0.09 -2.39
N CYS A 260 14.00 -0.44 -1.17
CA CYS A 260 14.84 -0.15 -0.01
C CYS A 260 16.21 -0.85 -0.10
N MET A 261 16.20 -2.18 -0.17
CA MET A 261 17.39 -3.01 0.00
C MET A 261 18.41 -2.85 -1.12
N HIS A 262 17.99 -2.59 -2.37
CA HIS A 262 18.93 -2.32 -3.44
C HIS A 262 19.77 -1.07 -3.17
N SER A 263 19.14 -0.01 -2.66
CA SER A 263 19.81 1.25 -2.36
C SER A 263 20.73 1.10 -1.14
N LEU A 264 20.24 0.50 -0.06
CA LEU A 264 21.04 0.26 1.15
C LEU A 264 22.26 -0.61 0.83
N ARG A 265 22.05 -1.73 0.12
CA ARG A 265 23.13 -2.63 -0.28
C ARG A 265 24.18 -1.94 -1.14
N PHE A 266 23.77 -1.12 -2.11
CA PHE A 266 24.72 -0.46 -3.00
C PHE A 266 25.50 0.68 -2.33
N TYR A 267 24.84 1.52 -1.55
CA TYR A 267 25.46 2.73 -0.97
C TYR A 267 26.08 2.50 0.41
N CYS A 268 25.59 1.53 1.19
CA CYS A 268 26.01 1.32 2.57
C CYS A 268 26.96 0.12 2.76
N GLN A 269 27.23 -0.67 1.71
CA GLN A 269 28.11 -1.86 1.72
C GLN A 269 29.54 -1.69 2.27
N LYS A 270 29.99 -0.46 2.56
CA LYS A 270 31.32 -0.20 3.14
C LYS A 270 31.29 -0.12 4.67
N ASP A 271 30.11 0.08 5.24
CA ASP A 271 29.94 0.30 6.67
C ASP A 271 29.32 -0.93 7.33
N LEU A 272 30.07 -1.54 8.26
CA LEU A 272 29.67 -2.77 8.89
C LEU A 272 28.48 -2.60 9.84
N PHE A 273 28.37 -1.46 10.52
CA PHE A 273 27.25 -1.20 11.43
C PHE A 273 25.94 -1.10 10.67
N VAL A 274 25.95 -0.43 9.52
CA VAL A 274 24.76 -0.29 8.66
C VAL A 274 24.39 -1.63 8.01
N MET A 275 25.38 -2.41 7.59
CA MET A 275 25.16 -3.73 7.00
C MET A 275 24.63 -4.74 8.02
N GLU A 276 25.21 -4.79 9.23
CA GLU A 276 24.74 -5.61 10.35
C GLU A 276 23.29 -5.26 10.70
N ARG A 277 22.97 -3.96 10.84
CA ARG A 277 21.59 -3.56 11.13
C ARG A 277 20.61 -3.92 10.00
N SER A 278 21.04 -3.83 8.75
CA SER A 278 20.22 -4.24 7.60
C SER A 278 19.92 -5.75 7.63
N ILE A 279 20.89 -6.57 8.05
CA ILE A 279 20.70 -8.01 8.26
C ILE A 279 19.72 -8.26 9.41
N ASP A 280 19.88 -7.57 10.54
CA ASP A 280 18.98 -7.70 11.69
C ASP A 280 17.54 -7.27 11.33
N MET A 281 17.36 -6.23 10.52
CA MET A 281 16.04 -5.82 10.02
C MET A 281 15.39 -6.95 9.22
N LEU A 282 16.12 -7.57 8.28
CA LEU A 282 15.59 -8.68 7.50
C LEU A 282 15.25 -9.89 8.40
N ALA A 283 16.07 -10.17 9.41
CA ALA A 283 15.83 -11.21 10.39
C ALA A 283 14.53 -10.95 11.19
N ASP A 284 14.33 -9.70 11.67
CA ASP A 284 13.12 -9.27 12.36
C ASP A 284 11.87 -9.52 11.51
N LEU A 285 11.92 -9.15 10.23
CA LEU A 285 10.82 -9.36 9.28
C LEU A 285 10.58 -10.87 9.02
N GLY A 286 11.65 -11.65 8.87
CA GLY A 286 11.58 -13.10 8.67
C GLY A 286 10.92 -13.80 9.84
N PHE A 287 11.31 -13.44 11.07
CA PHE A 287 10.72 -13.93 12.30
C PHE A 287 9.20 -13.65 12.38
N ILE A 288 8.77 -12.45 11.99
CA ILE A 288 7.34 -12.10 11.94
C ILE A 288 6.60 -13.00 10.93
N CYS A 289 7.17 -13.23 9.74
CA CYS A 289 6.58 -14.11 8.74
C CYS A 289 6.42 -15.55 9.25
N ILE A 290 7.43 -16.10 9.93
CA ILE A 290 7.38 -17.46 10.51
C ILE A 290 6.30 -17.56 11.57
N ARG A 291 6.28 -16.62 12.54
CA ARG A 291 5.26 -16.60 13.59
C ARG A 291 3.85 -16.48 13.02
N ALA A 292 3.65 -15.59 12.03
CA ALA A 292 2.35 -15.39 11.42
C ALA A 292 1.91 -16.61 10.59
N LYS A 293 2.82 -17.24 9.85
CA LYS A 293 2.58 -18.52 9.16
C LYS A 293 2.15 -19.63 10.14
N ASN A 294 2.70 -19.63 11.34
CA ASN A 294 2.37 -20.56 12.42
C ASN A 294 1.16 -20.12 13.28
N GLY A 295 0.38 -19.13 12.84
CA GLY A 295 -0.88 -18.72 13.50
C GLY A 295 -0.75 -17.74 14.67
N HIS A 296 0.43 -17.15 14.92
CA HIS A 296 0.68 -16.25 16.05
C HIS A 296 0.63 -14.75 15.66
N SER A 297 -0.25 -14.35 14.74
CA SER A 297 -0.27 -12.97 14.24
C SER A 297 -0.96 -11.99 15.22
N ASN A 298 -0.21 -10.99 15.69
CA ASN A 298 -0.79 -9.79 16.28
C ASN A 298 -1.27 -8.90 15.12
N THR A 299 -2.58 -8.88 14.85
CA THR A 299 -3.17 -8.03 13.81
C THR A 299 -3.13 -6.56 14.20
N SER A 300 -2.63 -5.69 13.32
CA SER A 300 -2.91 -4.25 13.42
C SER A 300 -4.35 -3.99 13.00
N ILE A 301 -5.02 -3.10 13.74
CA ILE A 301 -6.43 -2.74 13.54
C ILE A 301 -6.62 -2.19 12.11
N GLY A 302 -7.38 -2.89 11.26
CA GLY A 302 -7.97 -2.28 10.05
C GLY A 302 -7.81 -3.00 8.70
N SER A 303 -7.00 -4.06 8.58
CA SER A 303 -6.90 -4.87 7.34
C SER A 303 -6.79 -6.36 7.65
N PRO A 304 -7.34 -7.26 6.82
CA PRO A 304 -7.18 -8.69 7.04
C PRO A 304 -5.70 -9.06 6.94
N PRO A 305 -5.20 -9.96 7.80
CA PRO A 305 -3.82 -10.42 7.71
C PRO A 305 -3.60 -11.17 6.39
N PRO A 306 -2.36 -11.15 5.85
CA PRO A 306 -1.95 -12.05 4.77
C PRO A 306 -2.26 -13.53 5.08
N SER A 307 -2.44 -14.34 4.04
CA SER A 307 -2.55 -15.79 4.20
C SER A 307 -1.21 -16.40 4.60
N ALA A 308 -1.21 -17.59 5.20
CA ALA A 308 0.02 -18.33 5.52
C ALA A 308 0.92 -18.55 4.29
N ALA A 309 0.31 -18.73 3.10
CA ALA A 309 1.03 -18.84 1.83
C ALA A 309 1.71 -17.51 1.43
N GLU A 310 1.03 -16.37 1.63
CA GLU A 310 1.62 -15.05 1.40
C GLU A 310 2.77 -14.75 2.38
N PHE A 311 2.64 -15.11 3.66
CA PHE A 311 3.77 -15.02 4.60
C PHE A 311 4.95 -15.90 4.18
N GLY A 312 4.69 -17.09 3.65
CA GLY A 312 5.72 -17.95 3.05
C GLY A 312 6.47 -17.26 1.91
N ARG A 313 5.74 -16.66 0.95
CA ARG A 313 6.37 -15.91 -0.16
C ARG A 313 7.20 -14.72 0.34
N ARG A 314 6.70 -13.98 1.32
CA ARG A 314 7.44 -12.84 1.92
C ARG A 314 8.73 -13.33 2.58
N LEU A 315 8.69 -14.48 3.25
CA LEU A 315 9.88 -15.11 3.84
C LEU A 315 10.92 -15.48 2.78
N ASP A 316 10.50 -16.05 1.64
CA ASP A 316 11.41 -16.39 0.53
C ASP A 316 12.10 -15.14 -0.05
N VAL A 317 11.36 -14.04 -0.17
CA VAL A 317 11.90 -12.74 -0.61
C VAL A 317 12.92 -12.18 0.39
N ILE A 318 12.62 -12.27 1.70
CA ILE A 318 13.55 -11.85 2.76
C ILE A 318 14.84 -12.68 2.71
N GLN A 319 14.72 -14.01 2.57
CA GLN A 319 15.86 -14.91 2.45
C GLN A 319 16.71 -14.55 1.23
N THR A 320 16.09 -14.23 0.10
CA THR A 320 16.79 -13.80 -1.12
C THR A 320 17.65 -12.56 -0.87
N HIS A 321 17.15 -11.57 -0.12
CA HIS A 321 17.93 -10.37 0.21
C HIS A 321 19.05 -10.65 1.22
N LEU A 322 18.84 -11.54 2.19
CA LEU A 322 19.91 -12.00 3.09
C LEU A 322 21.04 -12.69 2.32
N ASP A 323 20.69 -13.58 1.40
CA ASP A 323 21.65 -14.30 0.56
C ASP A 323 22.45 -13.34 -0.35
N GLN A 324 21.79 -12.29 -0.86
CA GLN A 324 22.45 -11.23 -1.63
C GLN A 324 23.45 -10.45 -0.77
N LEU A 325 23.08 -10.06 0.46
CA LEU A 325 24.01 -9.38 1.38
C LEU A 325 25.21 -10.27 1.73
N ALA A 326 24.96 -11.57 1.94
CA ALA A 326 26.01 -12.55 2.19
C ALA A 326 26.97 -12.70 1.00
N ALA A 327 26.42 -12.79 -0.22
CA ALA A 327 27.21 -12.86 -1.45
C ALA A 327 28.08 -11.62 -1.64
N ASP A 328 27.50 -10.42 -1.44
CA ASP A 328 28.21 -9.15 -1.57
C ASP A 328 29.33 -9.01 -0.53
N ALA A 329 29.07 -9.38 0.73
CA ALA A 329 30.08 -9.37 1.79
C ALA A 329 31.24 -10.34 1.50
N ARG A 330 30.94 -11.56 1.05
CA ARG A 330 31.97 -12.57 0.68
C ARG A 330 32.79 -12.15 -0.53
N SER A 331 32.17 -11.48 -1.49
CA SER A 331 32.84 -10.93 -2.67
C SER A 331 33.79 -9.79 -2.28
N ARG A 332 33.34 -8.88 -1.42
CA ARG A 332 34.12 -7.72 -0.97
C ARG A 332 35.28 -8.12 -0.05
N TYR A 333 35.00 -8.96 0.94
CA TYR A 333 35.95 -9.40 1.95
C TYR A 333 36.41 -10.83 1.63
N ALA A 334 37.15 -10.97 0.52
CA ALA A 334 37.56 -12.27 -0.02
C ALA A 334 38.44 -13.08 0.94
N HIS A 335 39.22 -12.41 1.79
CA HIS A 335 40.03 -13.06 2.81
C HIS A 335 39.15 -13.62 3.93
N LYS A 336 39.06 -14.95 4.05
CA LYS A 336 38.21 -15.64 5.04
C LYS A 336 38.48 -15.25 6.50
N GLY A 337 39.68 -14.76 6.82
CA GLY A 337 40.05 -14.33 8.17
C GLY A 337 39.92 -12.83 8.43
N SER A 338 39.30 -12.06 7.52
CA SER A 338 39.09 -10.62 7.77
C SER A 338 38.06 -10.42 8.89
N THR A 339 38.33 -9.47 9.78
CA THR A 339 37.43 -9.13 10.89
C THR A 339 36.06 -8.68 10.37
N GLU A 340 36.06 -7.93 9.27
CA GLU A 340 34.86 -7.41 8.61
C GLU A 340 33.97 -8.53 8.09
N ARG A 341 34.57 -9.52 7.42
CA ARG A 341 33.85 -10.70 6.96
C ARG A 341 33.25 -11.46 8.13
N ARG A 342 34.02 -11.65 9.21
CA ARG A 342 33.56 -12.38 10.40
C ARG A 342 32.35 -11.71 11.04
N VAL A 343 32.37 -10.37 11.20
CA VAL A 343 31.22 -9.62 11.76
C VAL A 343 29.96 -9.83 10.93
N ILE A 344 30.06 -9.76 9.60
CA ILE A 344 28.90 -9.96 8.72
C ILE A 344 28.43 -11.42 8.71
N GLU A 345 29.35 -12.40 8.67
CA GLU A 345 29.00 -13.82 8.74
C GLU A 345 28.33 -14.18 10.09
N GLU A 346 28.83 -13.65 11.21
CA GLU A 346 28.21 -13.80 12.52
C GLU A 346 26.80 -13.17 12.57
N ALA A 347 26.60 -12.00 11.95
CA ALA A 347 25.28 -11.38 11.85
C ALA A 347 24.31 -12.21 11.01
N LEU A 348 24.78 -12.79 9.91
CA LEU A 348 23.99 -13.68 9.06
C LEU A 348 23.62 -14.98 9.80
N ASP A 349 24.54 -15.57 10.55
CA ASP A 349 24.27 -16.77 11.34
C ASP A 349 23.21 -16.48 12.41
N ARG A 350 23.33 -15.35 13.13
CA ARG A 350 22.29 -14.91 14.08
C ARG A 350 20.93 -14.70 13.42
N ALA A 351 20.91 -14.10 12.23
CA ALA A 351 19.68 -13.89 11.46
C ALA A 351 19.03 -15.22 11.06
N GLN A 352 19.83 -16.17 10.58
CA GLN A 352 19.35 -17.50 10.22
C GLN A 352 18.84 -18.28 11.42
N ASP A 353 19.52 -18.20 12.57
CA ASP A 353 19.07 -18.85 13.80
C ASP A 353 17.71 -18.29 14.25
N LEU A 354 17.55 -16.96 14.23
CA LEU A 354 16.27 -16.32 14.53
C LEU A 354 15.16 -16.76 13.57
N MET A 355 15.50 -17.00 12.31
CA MET A 355 14.57 -17.48 11.28
C MET A 355 14.39 -19.01 11.27
N ARG A 356 15.13 -19.77 12.09
CA ARG A 356 14.94 -21.22 12.28
C ARG A 356 14.20 -21.57 13.56
N GLU A 357 14.33 -20.75 14.61
CA GLU A 357 13.75 -21.05 15.92
C GLU A 357 12.20 -20.97 15.89
N GLU A 358 11.56 -22.15 15.92
CA GLU A 358 10.11 -22.32 16.03
C GLU A 358 9.57 -22.10 17.46
N ASP A 359 10.41 -21.89 18.48
CA ASP A 359 10.00 -21.95 19.89
C ASP A 359 9.91 -20.57 20.60
N PRO A 360 8.70 -20.11 20.99
CA PRO A 360 8.48 -18.85 21.71
C PRO A 360 9.07 -18.79 23.14
N ARG A 361 9.67 -19.86 23.67
CA ARG A 361 10.20 -19.91 25.05
C ARG A 361 11.60 -19.31 25.24
N VAL A 362 12.32 -18.98 24.17
CA VAL A 362 13.72 -18.52 24.26
C VAL A 362 13.85 -16.99 24.23
N VAL A 363 12.89 -16.27 23.64
CA VAL A 363 12.91 -14.79 23.58
C VAL A 363 12.87 -14.16 24.98
N THR A 364 12.22 -14.80 25.95
CA THR A 364 12.19 -14.36 27.35
C THR A 364 13.50 -14.59 28.12
N ARG A 365 14.44 -15.40 27.60
CA ARG A 365 15.75 -15.61 28.23
C ARG A 365 16.81 -14.60 27.81
N ARG A 366 16.68 -13.94 26.65
CA ARG A 366 17.67 -12.96 26.18
C ARG A 366 17.50 -11.55 26.75
N SER A 367 16.36 -11.23 27.38
CA SER A 367 16.15 -9.93 28.04
C SER A 367 16.69 -9.85 29.49
N TRP A 368 17.35 -10.91 29.99
CA TRP A 368 17.82 -10.99 31.38
C TRP A 368 19.30 -11.37 31.55
N SER A 369 20.14 -11.19 30.52
CA SER A 369 21.59 -11.44 30.62
C SER A 369 22.47 -10.20 30.41
N LEU A 370 21.91 -9.01 30.58
CA LEU A 370 22.66 -7.77 30.81
C LEU A 370 22.14 -7.16 32.12
N ALA A 371 22.62 -7.71 33.22
CA ALA A 371 22.59 -7.12 34.56
C ALA A 371 23.92 -7.43 35.24
#